data_AF-A0A8T6H8B5-F1
#
_entry.id   AF-A0A8T6H8B5-F1
#
_cell.length_a   1.000
_cell.length_b   1.000
_cell.length_c   1.000
_cell.angle_alpha   90.00
_cell.angle_beta   90.00
_cell.angle_gamma   90.00
#
_symmetry.space_group_name_H-M   'P 1'
#
loop_
_entity.id
_entity.type
_entity.pdbx_description
1 polymer ?
#
loop_
_entity_poly.entity_id
_entity_poly.type
_entity_poly.pdbx_seq_one_letter_code
_entity_poly.pdbx_strand_id
1 'polypeptide(L)'
;MRGQVDSKREHSLLLVMLALLGLLGYLLPWAVASSAPMTLNAYDLAEWASLHPAQRQTTPPLLAPLLLRVQLAILSLTFALSISQRWVAAAAVVALALAQLPPFEYVYDIANMNYRQQFVLALVSLVAGLAATRLRNRRMIRLLLFLLPVAGIGSVIAGVAQAFEAFRQPADIGLGPWLLVASYVGIAAINLLAARSNAERATN
;
A
#
# COMPACT_ATOMS: atom_id res chain seq x y z
N MET A 1 22.47 -14.56 -25.35
CA MET A 1 21.04 -14.45 -24.97
C MET A 1 20.73 -14.85 -23.52
N ARG A 2 21.45 -15.79 -22.88
CA ARG A 2 21.19 -16.18 -21.48
C ARG A 2 21.28 -15.03 -20.45
N GLY A 3 22.33 -14.20 -20.49
CA GLY A 3 22.52 -13.13 -19.49
C GLY A 3 21.44 -12.02 -19.44
N GLN A 4 20.64 -11.83 -20.50
CA GLN A 4 19.56 -10.82 -20.48
C GLN A 4 18.28 -11.33 -19.80
N VAL A 5 18.12 -12.65 -19.70
CA VAL A 5 16.97 -13.28 -19.03
C VAL A 5 17.15 -13.25 -17.52
N ASP A 6 18.38 -13.49 -17.05
CA ASP A 6 18.70 -13.56 -15.62
C ASP A 6 18.54 -12.19 -14.95
N SER A 7 19.07 -11.13 -15.56
CA SER A 7 18.94 -9.76 -15.04
C SER A 7 17.48 -9.32 -14.84
N LYS A 8 16.55 -9.70 -15.73
CA LYS A 8 15.13 -9.34 -15.57
C LYS A 8 14.48 -10.05 -14.39
N ARG A 9 14.85 -11.32 -14.15
CA ARG A 9 14.30 -12.10 -13.04
C ARG A 9 14.75 -11.54 -11.69
N GLU A 10 16.03 -11.15 -11.59
CA GLU A 10 16.58 -10.51 -10.39
C GLU A 10 15.85 -9.21 -10.03
N HIS A 11 15.61 -8.34 -11.02
CA HIS A 11 14.87 -7.09 -10.79
C HIS A 11 13.44 -7.35 -10.29
N SER A 12 12.71 -8.29 -10.92
CA SER A 12 11.36 -8.65 -10.47
C SER A 12 11.38 -9.23 -9.05
N LEU A 13 12.36 -10.08 -8.73
CA LEU A 13 12.48 -10.68 -7.41
C LEU A 13 12.73 -9.63 -6.33
N LEU A 14 13.64 -8.67 -6.58
CA LEU A 14 13.90 -7.58 -5.64
C LEU A 14 12.65 -6.71 -5.40
N LEU A 15 11.90 -6.37 -6.44
CA LEU A 15 10.65 -5.62 -6.30
C LEU A 15 9.62 -6.38 -5.46
N VAL A 16 9.50 -7.70 -5.67
CA VAL A 16 8.62 -8.56 -4.86
C VAL A 16 9.07 -8.63 -3.40
N MET A 17 10.37 -8.77 -3.14
CA MET A 17 10.91 -8.76 -1.77
C MET A 17 10.64 -7.44 -1.06
N LEU A 18 10.79 -6.31 -1.75
CA LEU A 18 10.46 -5.00 -1.20
C LEU A 18 8.95 -4.87 -0.96
N ALA A 19 8.10 -5.32 -1.89
CA ALA A 19 6.65 -5.31 -1.67
C ALA A 19 6.24 -6.18 -0.46
N LEU A 20 6.89 -7.33 -0.25
CA LEU A 20 6.71 -8.17 0.95
C LEU A 20 7.17 -7.45 2.22
N LEU A 21 8.32 -6.76 2.17
CA LEU A 21 8.79 -5.94 3.29
C LEU A 21 7.78 -4.83 3.61
N GLY A 22 7.18 -4.20 2.59
CA GLY A 22 6.11 -3.23 2.75
C GLY A 22 4.86 -3.84 3.41
N LEU A 23 4.45 -5.04 2.97
CA LEU A 23 3.34 -5.77 3.60
C LEU A 23 3.64 -6.11 5.07
N LEU A 24 4.86 -6.50 5.40
CA LEU A 24 5.28 -6.70 6.79
C LEU A 24 5.21 -5.38 7.58
N GLY A 25 5.69 -4.27 7.01
CA GLY A 25 5.57 -2.94 7.61
C GLY A 25 4.11 -2.52 7.85
N TYR A 26 3.19 -2.90 6.97
CA TYR A 26 1.76 -2.66 7.13
C TYR A 26 1.16 -3.44 8.32
N LEU A 27 1.62 -4.68 8.54
CA LEU A 27 1.14 -5.56 9.61
C LEU A 27 1.80 -5.31 10.97
N LEU A 28 3.00 -4.72 11.00
CA LEU A 28 3.69 -4.36 12.22
C LEU A 28 3.02 -3.19 12.96
N PRO A 29 3.37 -2.93 14.23
CA PRO A 29 2.83 -1.80 14.98
C PRO A 29 3.13 -0.45 14.32
N TRP A 30 2.09 0.36 14.17
CA TRP A 30 2.13 1.77 13.72
C TRP A 30 1.99 2.74 14.88
N ALA A 31 1.17 2.40 15.88
CA ALA A 31 1.05 3.13 17.12
C ALA A 31 1.31 2.20 18.30
N VAL A 32 2.16 2.64 19.22
CA VAL A 32 2.44 1.96 20.49
C VAL A 32 2.01 2.91 21.60
N ALA A 33 0.99 2.51 22.37
CA ALA A 33 0.53 3.31 23.50
C ALA A 33 1.53 3.22 24.65
N SER A 34 1.87 4.35 25.26
CA SER A 34 2.80 4.42 26.40
C SER A 34 2.17 3.93 27.71
N SER A 35 0.84 4.01 27.83
CA SER A 35 0.07 3.76 29.05
C SER A 35 -0.62 2.39 29.12
N ALA A 36 -0.63 1.63 28.02
CA ALA A 36 -1.24 0.30 27.93
C ALA A 36 -0.50 -0.56 26.88
N PRO A 37 -0.47 -1.90 27.01
CA PRO A 37 0.15 -2.80 26.03
C PRO A 37 -0.68 -2.93 24.74
N MET A 38 -1.29 -1.83 24.28
CA MET A 38 -2.05 -1.78 23.05
C MET A 38 -1.10 -1.36 21.92
N THR A 39 -0.90 -2.28 20.97
CA THR A 39 -0.20 -2.00 19.72
C THR A 39 -1.21 -2.08 18.59
N LEU A 40 -1.24 -1.05 17.75
CA LEU A 40 -2.15 -0.98 16.61
C LEU A 40 -1.33 -1.06 15.33
N ASN A 41 -1.63 -2.02 14.45
CA ASN A 41 -1.12 -2.00 13.09
C ASN A 41 -1.85 -0.93 12.26
N ALA A 42 -1.51 -0.79 10.97
CA ALA A 42 -2.13 0.22 10.10
C ALA A 42 -3.66 0.09 9.97
N TYR A 43 -4.15 -1.15 9.87
CA TYR A 43 -5.57 -1.43 9.68
C TYR A 43 -6.36 -1.15 10.97
N ASP A 44 -5.86 -1.62 12.10
CA ASP A 44 -6.46 -1.38 13.41
C ASP A 44 -6.47 0.12 13.72
N LEU A 45 -5.35 0.81 13.46
CA LEU A 45 -5.27 2.26 13.63
C LEU A 45 -6.30 3.00 12.77
N ALA A 46 -6.54 2.54 11.54
CA ALA A 46 -7.57 3.10 10.66
C ALA A 46 -8.98 2.88 11.21
N GLU A 47 -9.26 1.69 11.76
CA GLU A 47 -10.56 1.38 12.35
C GLU A 47 -10.81 2.25 13.59
N TRP A 48 -9.85 2.31 14.50
CA TRP A 48 -9.93 3.17 15.69
C TRP A 48 -10.07 4.64 15.33
N ALA A 49 -9.31 5.14 14.34
CA ALA A 49 -9.43 6.51 13.87
C ALA A 49 -10.82 6.82 13.29
N SER A 50 -11.49 5.85 12.65
CA SER A 50 -12.82 6.02 12.05
C SER A 50 -13.96 6.18 13.07
N LEU A 51 -13.74 5.72 14.31
CA LEU A 51 -14.68 5.86 15.41
C LEU A 51 -14.62 7.26 16.03
N HIS A 52 -13.49 7.98 15.86
CA HIS A 52 -13.29 9.27 16.49
C HIS A 52 -14.14 10.38 15.83
N PRO A 53 -14.95 11.16 16.59
CA PRO A 53 -15.83 12.17 16.02
C PRO A 53 -15.11 13.22 15.17
N ALA A 54 -13.89 13.62 15.58
CA ALA A 54 -13.09 14.59 14.83
C ALA A 54 -12.79 14.12 13.39
N GLN A 55 -12.56 12.81 13.18
CA GLN A 55 -12.26 12.24 11.87
C GLN A 55 -13.52 12.09 10.99
N ARG A 56 -14.72 12.08 11.60
CA ARG A 56 -16.00 12.07 10.86
C ARG A 56 -16.40 13.46 10.37
N GLN A 57 -15.83 14.51 10.95
CA GLN A 57 -16.10 15.91 10.62
C GLN A 57 -15.03 16.55 9.72
N THR A 58 -13.99 15.80 9.33
CA THR A 58 -12.98 16.31 8.39
C THR A 58 -13.58 16.50 6.99
N THR A 59 -12.93 17.35 6.19
CA THR A 59 -13.24 17.53 4.77
C THR A 59 -12.00 17.14 3.95
N PRO A 60 -11.97 15.96 3.29
CA PRO A 60 -13.02 14.94 3.21
C PRO A 60 -13.18 14.12 4.51
N PRO A 61 -14.35 13.52 4.77
CA PRO A 61 -14.58 12.74 5.99
C PRO A 61 -13.80 11.43 5.95
N LEU A 62 -13.33 10.96 7.10
CA LEU A 62 -12.58 9.71 7.25
C LEU A 62 -11.28 9.68 6.41
N LEU A 63 -10.64 10.84 6.27
CA LEU A 63 -9.39 10.96 5.52
C LEU A 63 -8.26 10.14 6.15
N ALA A 64 -8.05 10.21 7.46
CA ALA A 64 -6.99 9.41 8.09
C ALA A 64 -7.17 7.90 7.88
N PRO A 65 -8.37 7.32 8.14
CA PRO A 65 -8.65 5.92 7.78
C PRO A 65 -8.44 5.60 6.30
N LEU A 66 -8.69 6.54 5.38
CA LEU A 66 -8.44 6.36 3.94
C LEU A 66 -6.97 6.18 3.66
N LEU A 67 -6.17 7.11 4.16
CA LEU A 67 -4.73 7.19 3.92
C LEU A 67 -3.99 6.01 4.55
N LEU A 68 -4.50 5.48 5.66
CA LEU A 68 -3.98 4.27 6.27
C LEU A 68 -4.36 3.01 5.48
N ARG A 69 -5.60 2.90 4.98
CA ARG A 69 -6.04 1.69 4.25
C ARG A 69 -5.59 1.64 2.80
N VAL A 70 -5.39 2.79 2.15
CA VAL A 70 -4.95 2.84 0.74
C VAL A 70 -3.58 2.17 0.53
N GLN A 71 -2.77 2.02 1.58
CA GLN A 71 -1.50 1.30 1.52
C GLN A 71 -1.66 -0.12 0.99
N LEU A 72 -2.71 -0.83 1.39
CA LEU A 72 -2.93 -2.20 0.97
C LEU A 72 -3.36 -2.29 -0.52
N ALA A 73 -4.07 -1.26 -1.01
CA ALA A 73 -4.37 -1.10 -2.43
C ALA A 73 -3.13 -0.80 -3.27
N ILE A 74 -2.24 0.06 -2.76
CA ILE A 74 -0.95 0.38 -3.40
C ILE A 74 -0.05 -0.86 -3.45
N LEU A 75 0.03 -1.63 -2.36
CA LEU A 75 0.77 -2.89 -2.33
C LEU A 75 0.18 -3.92 -3.30
N SER A 76 -1.15 -4.03 -3.38
CA SER A 76 -1.82 -4.91 -4.35
C SER A 76 -1.43 -4.60 -5.80
N LEU A 77 -1.47 -3.33 -6.19
CA LEU A 77 -1.00 -2.89 -7.52
C LEU A 77 0.50 -3.13 -7.70
N THR A 78 1.32 -2.90 -6.68
CA THR A 78 2.76 -3.13 -6.72
C THR A 78 3.07 -4.61 -6.97
N PHE A 79 2.39 -5.55 -6.29
CA PHE A 79 2.52 -6.98 -6.56
C PHE A 79 2.07 -7.34 -7.98
N ALA A 80 0.94 -6.79 -8.43
CA ALA A 80 0.43 -7.02 -9.78
C ALA A 80 1.43 -6.64 -10.87
N LEU A 81 2.19 -5.57 -10.66
CA LEU A 81 3.18 -5.04 -11.59
C LEU A 81 4.58 -5.69 -11.46
N SER A 82 4.89 -6.28 -10.30
CA SER A 82 6.24 -6.80 -10.00
C SER A 82 6.37 -8.31 -10.23
N ILE A 83 5.30 -9.08 -10.01
CA ILE A 83 5.29 -10.53 -10.19
C ILE A 83 5.18 -10.88 -11.68
N SER A 84 6.15 -11.63 -12.19
CA SER A 84 6.19 -12.03 -13.60
C SER A 84 5.13 -13.06 -13.99
N GLN A 85 4.78 -13.95 -13.06
CA GLN A 85 3.80 -15.01 -13.28
C GLN A 85 2.38 -14.52 -12.98
N ARG A 86 1.58 -14.29 -14.03
CA ARG A 86 0.28 -13.61 -13.94
C ARG A 86 -0.72 -14.24 -12.97
N TRP A 87 -0.78 -15.57 -12.89
CA TRP A 87 -1.72 -16.22 -11.97
C TRP A 87 -1.31 -16.03 -10.50
N VAL A 88 0.00 -16.00 -10.20
CA VAL A 88 0.51 -15.68 -8.86
C VAL A 88 0.23 -14.21 -8.53
N ALA A 89 0.46 -13.31 -9.50
CA ALA A 89 0.13 -11.89 -9.36
C ALA A 89 -1.37 -11.68 -9.08
N ALA A 90 -2.23 -12.38 -9.83
CA ALA A 90 -3.68 -12.33 -9.63
C ALA A 90 -4.10 -12.91 -8.27
N ALA A 91 -3.50 -14.02 -7.84
CA ALA A 91 -3.76 -14.60 -6.53
C ALA A 91 -3.37 -13.63 -5.39
N ALA A 92 -2.22 -12.96 -5.50
CA ALA A 92 -1.81 -11.93 -4.54
C ALA A 92 -2.79 -10.75 -4.49
N VAL A 93 -3.23 -10.26 -5.66
CA VAL A 93 -4.25 -9.19 -5.75
C VAL A 93 -5.55 -9.60 -5.08
N VAL A 94 -6.05 -10.81 -5.36
CA VAL A 94 -7.29 -11.33 -4.76
C VAL A 94 -7.13 -11.44 -3.25
N ALA A 95 -6.03 -12.02 -2.75
CA ALA A 95 -5.78 -12.14 -1.32
C ALA A 95 -5.76 -10.79 -0.61
N LEU A 96 -5.08 -9.79 -1.18
CA LEU A 96 -5.00 -8.44 -0.59
C LEU A 96 -6.31 -7.64 -0.73
N ALA A 97 -7.11 -7.91 -1.75
CA ALA A 97 -8.45 -7.33 -1.88
C ALA A 97 -9.42 -7.94 -0.85
N LEU A 98 -9.36 -9.26 -0.64
CA LEU A 98 -10.16 -9.95 0.38
C LEU A 98 -9.80 -9.46 1.79
N ALA A 99 -8.50 -9.23 2.06
CA ALA A 99 -8.05 -8.66 3.33
C ALA A 99 -8.54 -7.21 3.58
N GLN A 100 -9.05 -6.51 2.56
CA GLN A 100 -9.62 -5.17 2.67
C GLN A 100 -11.15 -5.16 2.76
N LEU A 101 -11.82 -6.31 2.64
CA LEU A 101 -13.27 -6.35 2.68
C LEU A 101 -13.79 -5.77 4.00
N PRO A 102 -14.89 -5.00 3.96
CA PRO A 102 -15.56 -4.59 5.18
C PRO A 102 -16.08 -5.82 5.93
N PRO A 103 -16.32 -5.69 7.24
CA PRO A 103 -16.86 -6.79 8.03
C PRO A 103 -18.30 -7.11 7.57
N PHE A 104 -18.81 -8.31 7.85
CA PHE A 104 -20.08 -8.79 7.31
C PHE A 104 -21.29 -7.93 7.73
N GLU A 105 -21.16 -7.19 8.82
CA GLU A 105 -22.09 -6.18 9.34
C GLU A 105 -22.42 -5.12 8.28
N TYR A 106 -21.54 -4.87 7.31
CA TYR A 106 -21.79 -3.94 6.21
C TYR A 106 -23.07 -4.24 5.43
N VAL A 107 -23.46 -5.51 5.33
CA VAL A 107 -24.71 -5.91 4.65
C VAL A 107 -25.94 -5.32 5.36
N TYR A 108 -25.84 -5.10 6.67
CA TYR A 108 -26.91 -4.54 7.51
C TYR A 108 -26.77 -3.03 7.73
N ASP A 109 -25.57 -2.46 7.61
CA ASP A 109 -25.29 -1.03 7.77
C ASP A 109 -24.58 -0.44 6.53
N ILE A 110 -25.29 -0.45 5.40
CA ILE A 110 -24.77 0.05 4.11
C ILE A 110 -24.51 1.56 4.15
N ALA A 111 -25.20 2.29 5.04
CA ALA A 111 -25.07 3.73 5.20
C ALA A 111 -23.73 4.12 5.86
N ASN A 112 -23.06 3.19 6.54
CA ASN A 112 -21.80 3.43 7.22
C ASN A 112 -20.70 3.87 6.24
N MET A 113 -20.24 5.10 6.40
CA MET A 113 -19.25 5.67 5.51
C MET A 113 -17.89 4.95 5.59
N ASN A 114 -17.51 4.42 6.76
CA ASN A 114 -16.27 3.65 6.93
C ASN A 114 -16.30 2.35 6.12
N TYR A 115 -17.41 1.61 6.18
CA TYR A 115 -17.56 0.35 5.44
C TYR A 115 -17.68 0.55 3.93
N ARG A 116 -18.39 1.60 3.49
CA ARG A 116 -18.43 1.97 2.06
C ARG A 116 -17.03 2.26 1.52
N GLN A 117 -16.22 2.98 2.30
CA GLN A 117 -14.85 3.31 1.93
C GLN A 117 -13.95 2.07 1.87
N GLN A 118 -14.04 1.17 2.84
CA GLN A 118 -13.33 -0.12 2.81
C GLN A 118 -13.74 -0.95 1.58
N PHE A 119 -15.05 -1.05 1.31
CA PHE A 119 -15.56 -1.76 0.15
C PHE A 119 -15.03 -1.18 -1.18
N VAL A 120 -15.03 0.14 -1.32
CA VAL A 120 -14.49 0.81 -2.52
C VAL A 120 -13.00 0.53 -2.66
N LEU A 121 -12.21 0.57 -1.59
CA LEU A 121 -10.78 0.24 -1.62
C LEU A 121 -10.53 -1.23 -2.01
N ALA A 122 -11.31 -2.16 -1.47
CA ALA A 122 -11.24 -3.58 -1.82
C ALA A 122 -11.57 -3.78 -3.32
N LEU A 123 -12.64 -3.14 -3.81
CA LEU A 123 -13.05 -3.21 -5.21
C LEU A 123 -12.00 -2.58 -6.14
N VAL A 124 -11.48 -1.42 -5.81
CA VAL A 124 -10.40 -0.76 -6.56
C VAL A 124 -9.15 -1.63 -6.60
N SER A 125 -8.75 -2.19 -5.45
CA SER A 125 -7.61 -3.12 -5.36
C SER A 125 -7.80 -4.33 -6.27
N LEU A 126 -8.99 -4.92 -6.28
CA LEU A 126 -9.29 -6.08 -7.11
C LEU A 126 -9.30 -5.72 -8.60
N VAL A 127 -10.12 -4.74 -9.01
CA VAL A 127 -10.32 -4.40 -10.42
C VAL A 127 -9.03 -3.81 -11.02
N ALA A 128 -8.44 -2.81 -10.38
CA ALA A 128 -7.22 -2.19 -10.87
C ALA A 128 -6.02 -3.14 -10.78
N GLY A 129 -5.92 -3.94 -9.70
CA GLY A 129 -4.88 -4.95 -9.54
C GLY A 129 -4.94 -6.02 -10.63
N LEU A 130 -6.12 -6.60 -10.89
CA LEU A 130 -6.30 -7.61 -11.94
C LEU A 130 -6.03 -7.02 -13.32
N ALA A 131 -6.49 -5.79 -13.60
CA ALA A 131 -6.16 -5.09 -14.83
C ALA A 131 -4.65 -4.86 -14.99
N ALA A 132 -3.96 -4.48 -13.90
CA ALA A 132 -2.51 -4.27 -13.89
C ALA A 132 -1.72 -5.54 -14.21
N THR A 133 -2.19 -6.74 -13.84
CA THR A 133 -1.53 -8.01 -14.21
C THR A 133 -1.46 -8.25 -15.73
N ARG A 134 -2.35 -7.59 -16.49
CA ARG A 134 -2.43 -7.69 -17.96
C ARG A 134 -1.66 -6.60 -18.68
N LEU A 135 -1.15 -5.60 -17.96
CA LEU A 135 -0.44 -4.46 -18.54
C LEU A 135 0.87 -4.93 -19.19
N ARG A 136 1.11 -4.53 -20.45
CA ARG A 136 2.33 -4.88 -21.21
C ARG A 136 3.22 -3.68 -21.51
N ASN A 137 2.69 -2.47 -21.40
CA ASN A 137 3.43 -1.25 -21.72
C ASN A 137 4.47 -0.97 -20.62
N ARG A 138 5.75 -1.21 -20.94
CA ARG A 138 6.86 -1.04 -20.00
C ARG A 138 7.02 0.39 -19.50
N ARG A 139 6.74 1.41 -20.33
CA ARG A 139 6.83 2.81 -19.90
C ARG A 139 5.78 3.10 -18.82
N MET A 140 4.55 2.61 -19.03
CA MET A 140 3.45 2.76 -18.09
C MET A 140 3.69 1.97 -16.79
N ILE A 141 4.21 0.74 -16.87
CA ILE A 141 4.58 -0.04 -15.67
C ILE A 141 5.62 0.73 -14.85
N ARG A 142 6.68 1.25 -15.48
CA ARG A 142 7.69 2.05 -14.77
C ARG A 142 7.12 3.32 -14.17
N LEU A 143 6.26 4.03 -14.89
CA LEU A 143 5.59 5.21 -14.37
C LEU A 143 4.78 4.87 -13.12
N LEU A 144 3.98 3.80 -13.16
CA LEU A 144 3.18 3.35 -12.03
C LEU A 144 4.06 2.90 -10.86
N LEU A 145 5.12 2.13 -11.10
CA LEU A 145 6.09 1.72 -10.07
C LEU A 145 6.88 2.89 -9.47
N PHE A 146 6.82 4.08 -10.06
CA PHE A 146 7.36 5.30 -9.46
C PHE A 146 6.27 6.07 -8.71
N LEU A 147 5.11 6.30 -9.32
CA LEU A 147 4.03 7.09 -8.74
C LEU A 147 3.38 6.41 -7.52
N LEU A 148 3.23 5.08 -7.54
CA LEU A 148 2.62 4.32 -6.45
C LEU A 148 3.40 4.47 -5.13
N PRO A 149 4.73 4.25 -5.08
CA PRO A 149 5.53 4.56 -3.89
C PRO A 149 5.41 6.02 -3.42
N VAL A 150 5.44 7.00 -4.33
CA VAL A 150 5.34 8.43 -3.97
C VAL A 150 3.99 8.72 -3.30
N ALA A 151 2.90 8.24 -3.88
CA ALA A 151 1.57 8.34 -3.28
C ALA A 151 1.48 7.58 -1.94
N GLY A 152 2.12 6.42 -1.84
CA GLY A 152 2.22 5.61 -0.64
C GLY A 152 2.90 6.36 0.50
N ILE A 153 4.09 6.91 0.27
CA ILE A 153 4.84 7.71 1.26
C ILE A 153 4.00 8.91 1.71
N GLY A 154 3.43 9.67 0.76
CA GLY A 154 2.60 10.82 1.08
C GLY A 154 1.39 10.46 1.95
N SER A 155 0.75 9.32 1.66
CA SER A 155 -0.40 8.84 2.45
C SER A 155 0.01 8.25 3.80
N VAL A 156 1.19 7.63 3.94
CA VAL A 156 1.71 7.23 5.27
C VAL A 156 1.90 8.46 6.15
N ILE A 157 2.61 9.48 5.65
CA ILE A 157 2.92 10.70 6.41
C ILE A 157 1.62 11.40 6.83
N ALA A 158 0.74 11.67 5.87
CA ALA A 158 -0.51 12.37 6.15
C ALA A 158 -1.48 11.55 7.01
N GLY A 159 -1.54 10.22 6.81
CA GLY A 159 -2.41 9.33 7.57
C GLY A 159 -1.98 9.20 9.02
N VAL A 160 -0.69 9.00 9.27
CA VAL A 160 -0.13 8.96 10.65
C VAL A 160 -0.32 10.29 11.34
N ALA A 161 0.00 11.42 10.68
CA ALA A 161 -0.15 12.75 11.27
C ALA A 161 -1.60 13.01 11.73
N GLN A 162 -2.58 12.77 10.86
CA GLN A 162 -3.99 12.99 11.20
C GLN A 162 -4.53 12.00 12.24
N ALA A 163 -4.09 10.73 12.19
CA ALA A 163 -4.49 9.75 13.19
C ALA A 163 -4.00 10.15 14.59
N PHE A 164 -2.72 10.52 14.71
CA PHE A 164 -2.13 10.88 16.00
C PHE A 164 -2.70 12.19 16.56
N GLU A 165 -2.99 13.17 15.69
CA GLU A 165 -3.69 14.39 16.09
C GLU A 165 -5.07 14.09 16.70
N ALA A 166 -5.78 13.09 16.17
CA ALA A 166 -7.08 12.69 16.71
C ALA A 166 -6.99 12.03 18.09
N PHE A 167 -5.96 11.21 18.34
CA PHE A 167 -5.86 10.45 19.59
C PHE A 167 -5.47 11.30 20.80
N ARG A 168 -4.85 12.48 20.62
CA ARG A 168 -4.44 13.44 21.68
C ARG A 168 -3.64 12.84 22.86
N GLN A 169 -3.25 11.57 22.80
CA GLN A 169 -2.45 10.88 23.79
C GLN A 169 -1.02 10.67 23.28
N PRO A 170 -0.02 10.60 24.17
CA PRO A 170 1.34 10.26 23.80
C PRO A 170 1.39 8.81 23.33
N ALA A 171 1.35 8.63 22.02
CA ALA A 171 1.65 7.38 21.34
C ALA A 171 2.98 7.54 20.60
N ASP A 172 3.80 6.49 20.64
CA ASP A 172 5.02 6.44 19.85
C ASP A 172 4.72 5.83 18.48
N ILE A 173 5.41 6.33 17.46
CA ILE A 173 5.34 5.75 16.12
C ILE A 173 6.09 4.41 16.15
N GLY A 174 5.36 3.33 15.87
CA GLY A 174 5.94 1.99 15.79
C GLY A 174 6.83 1.80 14.56
N LEU A 175 7.40 0.60 14.40
CA LEU A 175 8.31 0.29 13.30
C LEU A 175 7.62 0.15 11.93
N GLY A 176 6.31 -0.09 11.91
CA GLY A 176 5.55 -0.39 10.69
C GLY A 176 5.63 0.68 9.59
N PRO A 177 5.33 1.96 9.89
CA PRO A 177 5.41 3.06 8.93
C PRO A 177 6.81 3.19 8.33
N TRP A 178 7.84 3.04 9.14
CA TRP A 178 9.24 3.15 8.71
C TRP A 178 9.62 2.04 7.73
N LEU A 179 9.26 0.79 8.03
CA LEU A 179 9.48 -0.34 7.13
C LEU A 179 8.72 -0.18 5.80
N LEU A 180 7.46 0.28 5.87
CA LEU A 180 6.67 0.52 4.67
C LEU A 180 7.27 1.65 3.81
N VAL A 181 7.68 2.77 4.41
CA VAL A 181 8.36 3.87 3.69
C VAL A 181 9.68 3.40 3.08
N ALA A 182 10.49 2.64 3.82
CA ALA A 182 11.73 2.07 3.29
C ALA A 182 11.48 1.18 2.07
N SER A 183 10.41 0.37 2.10
CA SER A 183 10.02 -0.46 0.95
C SER A 183 9.67 0.38 -0.29
N TYR A 184 8.90 1.46 -0.11
CA TYR A 184 8.52 2.37 -1.18
C TYR A 184 9.72 3.11 -1.77
N VAL A 185 10.63 3.60 -0.92
CA VAL A 185 11.88 4.22 -1.37
C VAL A 185 12.71 3.22 -2.18
N GLY A 186 12.83 1.98 -1.71
CA GLY A 186 13.54 0.91 -2.42
C GLY A 186 12.95 0.63 -3.81
N ILE A 187 11.62 0.51 -3.90
CA ILE A 187 10.92 0.25 -5.17
C ILE A 187 11.17 1.40 -6.15
N ALA A 188 11.01 2.65 -5.70
CA ALA A 188 11.24 3.83 -6.53
C ALA A 188 12.69 3.91 -7.00
N ALA A 189 13.66 3.67 -6.12
CA ALA A 189 15.09 3.70 -6.43
C ALA A 189 15.48 2.64 -7.48
N ILE A 190 15.07 1.39 -7.29
CA ILE A 190 15.36 0.30 -8.26
C ILE A 190 14.76 0.65 -9.63
N ASN A 191 13.53 1.17 -9.65
CA ASN A 191 12.86 1.54 -10.89
C ASN A 191 13.55 2.70 -11.62
N LEU A 192 14.07 3.70 -10.89
CA LEU A 192 14.86 4.80 -11.46
C LEU A 192 16.22 4.34 -12.02
N LEU A 193 16.93 3.49 -11.29
CA LEU A 193 18.21 2.92 -11.74
C LEU A 193 18.02 2.07 -13.01
N ALA A 194 16.95 1.28 -13.05
CA ALA A 194 16.57 0.53 -14.25
C ALA A 194 16.22 1.48 -15.41
N ALA A 195 15.59 2.64 -15.16
CA ALA A 195 15.31 3.61 -16.21
C ALA A 195 16.58 4.22 -16.80
N ARG A 196 17.54 4.63 -15.94
CA ARG A 196 18.83 5.22 -16.36
C ARG A 196 19.66 4.27 -17.22
N SER A 197 19.85 3.03 -16.78
CA SER A 197 20.62 2.02 -17.53
C SER A 197 20.04 1.72 -18.92
N ASN A 198 18.73 1.87 -19.11
CA ASN A 198 18.12 1.72 -20.44
C ASN A 198 18.30 2.94 -21.33
N ALA A 199 18.41 4.14 -20.77
CA ALA A 199 18.68 5.36 -21.52
C ALA A 199 20.12 5.37 -22.06
N GLU A 200 21.10 5.00 -21.24
CA GLU A 200 22.52 4.90 -21.62
C GLU A 200 22.76 3.86 -22.74
N ARG A 201 22.00 2.76 -22.74
CA ARG A 201 22.06 1.75 -23.81
C ARG A 201 21.39 2.17 -25.12
N ALA A 202 20.58 3.23 -25.11
CA ALA A 202 19.90 3.72 -26.32
C ALA A 202 20.73 4.80 -27.05
N THR A 203 21.72 5.38 -26.37
CA THR A 203 22.60 6.42 -26.93
C THR A 203 23.91 5.87 -27.50
N ASN A 204 24.27 4.63 -27.15
CA ASN A 204 25.44 3.91 -27.67
C ASN A 204 25.03 2.94 -28.78
#